data_AF-A0A8T5F7V7-F1
#
_entry.id   AF-A0A8T5F7V7-F1
#
_cell.length_a   1.000
_cell.length_b   1.000
_cell.length_c   1.000
_cell.angle_alpha   90.00
_cell.angle_beta   90.00
_cell.angle_gamma   90.00
#
_symmetry.space_group_name_H-M   'P 1'
#
loop_
_entity.id
_entity.type
_entity.pdbx_description
1 polymer ?
#
loop_
_entity_poly.entity_id
_entity_poly.type
_entity_poly.pdbx_seq_one_letter_code
_entity_poly.pdbx_strand_id
1 'polypeptide(L)'
;MSSRVKVDNVIDNKKVILKDELLKILPKTGDASIAVGYFFISGLSAIIQPLQDVDKVRLLISNTTDKNTAEALIEGFHSIKEVCTEVDKKNFVNDERKDIILTDSKNNIQKSLEHMSQTTADKTVVEILIEMMKSKQLEVRVYPKEKLHAKAYIFQPKDTGFVGGMGIVGSSNLSLAGISHNSELNLKTYDAEDVNQLLDWFDGLWKDGLEFTEDFDLILGKSWAGKTYSP
;
A
#
# COMPACT_ATOMS: atom_id res chain seq x y z
N MET A 1 -7.65 -30.84 -16.99
CA MET A 1 -9.09 -30.52 -17.04
C MET A 1 -9.25 -29.08 -16.59
N SER A 2 -9.64 -28.19 -17.50
CA SER A 2 -9.73 -26.75 -17.27
C SER A 2 -10.73 -26.46 -16.13
N SER A 3 -10.22 -26.04 -14.98
CA SER A 3 -11.04 -25.51 -13.91
C SER A 3 -11.65 -24.21 -14.40
N ARG A 4 -12.98 -24.25 -14.59
CA ARG A 4 -13.84 -23.10 -14.85
C ARG A 4 -13.36 -21.90 -14.05
N VAL A 5 -13.19 -20.75 -14.72
CA VAL A 5 -13.03 -19.45 -14.06
C VAL A 5 -14.05 -19.39 -12.93
N LYS A 6 -13.58 -19.39 -11.68
CA LYS A 6 -14.44 -19.17 -10.52
C LYS A 6 -15.21 -17.88 -10.80
N VAL A 7 -16.53 -17.95 -10.65
CA VAL A 7 -17.44 -16.83 -10.93
C VAL A 7 -16.93 -15.66 -10.09
N ASP A 8 -16.42 -14.63 -10.77
CA ASP A 8 -16.01 -13.34 -10.21
C ASP A 8 -14.58 -13.19 -9.62
N ASN A 9 -13.56 -13.73 -10.30
CA ASN A 9 -12.14 -13.43 -10.00
C ASN A 9 -11.69 -12.00 -10.37
N VAL A 10 -12.44 -11.31 -11.23
CA VAL A 10 -12.11 -9.96 -11.67
C VAL A 10 -12.75 -8.95 -10.72
N ILE A 11 -11.94 -8.03 -10.20
CA ILE A 11 -12.37 -6.91 -9.35
C ILE A 11 -12.28 -5.63 -10.17
N ASP A 12 -13.44 -5.08 -10.53
CA ASP A 12 -13.57 -3.93 -11.43
C ASP A 12 -14.27 -2.72 -10.79
N ASN A 13 -14.63 -2.82 -9.51
CA ASN A 13 -15.47 -1.87 -8.77
C ASN A 13 -16.84 -1.59 -9.42
N LYS A 14 -17.34 -2.52 -10.23
CA LYS A 14 -18.71 -2.49 -10.80
C LYS A 14 -19.49 -3.72 -10.40
N LYS A 15 -18.94 -4.90 -10.68
CA LYS A 15 -19.53 -6.20 -10.30
C LYS A 15 -18.95 -6.70 -8.99
N VAL A 16 -17.63 -6.59 -8.84
CA VAL A 16 -16.91 -6.93 -7.62
C VAL A 16 -16.14 -5.71 -7.17
N ILE A 17 -16.44 -5.26 -5.95
CA ILE A 17 -15.84 -4.08 -5.35
C ILE A 17 -14.64 -4.52 -4.51
N LEU A 18 -13.48 -3.89 -4.71
CA LEU A 18 -12.26 -4.24 -3.99
C LEU A 18 -12.45 -4.08 -2.48
N LYS A 19 -13.06 -2.98 -2.04
CA LYS A 19 -13.40 -2.74 -0.64
C LYS A 19 -14.15 -3.93 -0.03
N ASP A 20 -15.16 -4.45 -0.71
CA ASP A 20 -15.99 -5.55 -0.18
C ASP A 20 -15.19 -6.85 -0.04
N GLU A 21 -14.26 -7.12 -0.96
CA GLU A 21 -13.36 -8.27 -0.86
C GLU A 21 -12.37 -8.10 0.30
N LEU A 22 -11.81 -6.90 0.48
CA LEU A 22 -10.93 -6.56 1.60
C LEU A 22 -11.65 -6.72 2.94
N LEU A 23 -12.87 -6.19 3.08
CA LEU A 23 -13.68 -6.30 4.30
C LEU A 23 -13.98 -7.76 4.68
N LYS A 24 -14.11 -8.66 3.70
CA LYS A 24 -14.37 -10.10 3.93
C LYS A 24 -13.11 -10.85 4.37
N ILE A 25 -11.95 -10.51 3.81
CA ILE A 25 -10.72 -11.29 3.99
C ILE A 25 -9.91 -10.84 5.21
N LEU A 26 -9.80 -9.53 5.46
CA LEU A 26 -8.94 -8.97 6.50
C LEU A 26 -9.17 -9.57 7.90
N PRO A 27 -10.41 -9.79 8.39
CA PRO A 27 -10.62 -10.39 9.71
C PRO A 27 -10.12 -11.84 9.85
N LYS A 28 -9.81 -12.51 8.74
CA LYS A 28 -9.31 -13.90 8.70
C LYS A 28 -7.82 -13.99 8.39
N THR A 29 -7.16 -12.85 8.22
CA THR A 29 -5.77 -12.75 7.80
C THR A 29 -4.84 -12.70 9.00
N GLY A 30 -3.81 -13.55 8.99
CA GLY A 30 -2.67 -13.46 9.91
C GLY A 30 -1.73 -12.38 9.42
N ASP A 31 -1.08 -12.63 8.27
CA ASP A 31 -0.16 -11.68 7.66
C ASP A 31 -0.76 -11.04 6.40
N ALA A 32 -0.77 -9.70 6.36
CA ALA A 32 -1.09 -8.90 5.19
C ALA A 32 0.18 -8.23 4.65
N SER A 33 0.46 -8.43 3.36
CA SER A 33 1.55 -7.77 2.64
C SER A 33 0.97 -6.93 1.51
N ILE A 34 1.12 -5.61 1.62
CA ILE A 34 0.50 -4.63 0.71
C ILE A 34 1.59 -3.79 0.08
N ALA A 35 1.68 -3.82 -1.26
CA ALA A 35 2.60 -2.98 -2.03
C ALA A 35 1.81 -2.04 -2.93
N VAL A 36 2.00 -0.73 -2.76
CA VAL A 36 1.26 0.29 -3.53
C VAL A 36 2.18 1.39 -4.04
N GLY A 37 1.99 1.71 -5.33
CA GLY A 37 2.73 2.79 -5.97
C GLY A 37 2.35 4.21 -5.55
N TYR A 38 1.09 4.43 -5.17
CA TYR A 38 0.65 5.69 -4.57
C TYR A 38 -0.07 5.37 -3.28
N PHE A 39 0.36 6.02 -2.21
CA PHE A 39 -0.19 5.81 -0.88
C PHE A 39 -0.95 7.04 -0.40
N PHE A 40 -2.15 6.82 0.12
CA PHE A 40 -2.97 7.83 0.75
C PHE A 40 -3.52 7.27 2.08
N ILE A 41 -3.43 8.04 3.15
CA ILE A 41 -3.98 7.65 4.46
C ILE A 41 -5.50 7.39 4.35
N SER A 42 -6.18 8.13 3.47
CA SER A 42 -7.61 7.93 3.16
C SER A 42 -7.94 6.56 2.56
N GLY A 43 -6.98 5.87 1.96
CA GLY A 43 -7.20 4.48 1.52
C GLY A 43 -7.28 3.51 2.69
N LEU A 44 -6.44 3.70 3.72
CA LEU A 44 -6.48 2.91 4.93
C LEU A 44 -7.76 3.19 5.73
N SER A 45 -8.26 4.43 5.77
CA SER A 45 -9.46 4.77 6.56
C SER A 45 -10.68 3.91 6.21
N ALA A 46 -10.84 3.54 4.94
CA ALA A 46 -11.97 2.72 4.49
C ALA A 46 -11.90 1.24 4.90
N ILE A 47 -10.72 0.77 5.30
CA ILE A 47 -10.49 -0.61 5.75
C ILE A 47 -9.90 -0.68 7.17
N ILE A 48 -9.76 0.46 7.87
CA ILE A 48 -9.01 0.54 9.12
C ILE A 48 -9.59 -0.35 10.22
N GLN A 49 -10.93 -0.49 10.25
CA GLN A 49 -11.61 -1.28 11.25
C GLN A 49 -11.24 -2.76 11.17
N PRO A 50 -11.47 -3.47 10.05
CA PRO A 50 -11.04 -4.87 9.94
C PRO A 50 -9.53 -5.05 9.79
N LEU A 51 -8.77 -4.00 9.46
CA LEU A 51 -7.31 -4.09 9.42
C LEU A 51 -6.72 -4.31 10.83
N GLN A 52 -7.38 -3.83 11.88
CA GLN A 52 -7.00 -4.11 13.28
C GLN A 52 -7.14 -5.58 13.64
N ASP A 53 -7.96 -6.35 12.93
CA ASP A 53 -8.11 -7.78 13.14
C ASP A 53 -6.96 -8.58 12.50
N VAL A 54 -6.04 -7.96 11.75
CA VAL A 54 -4.90 -8.66 11.12
C VAL A 54 -3.76 -8.80 12.12
N ASP A 55 -3.10 -9.96 12.21
CA ASP A 55 -2.02 -10.15 13.19
C ASP A 55 -0.77 -9.32 12.84
N LYS A 56 -0.43 -9.24 11.56
CA LYS A 56 0.71 -8.46 11.05
C LYS A 56 0.41 -7.82 9.70
N VAL A 57 0.78 -6.55 9.55
CA VAL A 57 0.64 -5.80 8.30
C VAL A 57 2.00 -5.24 7.89
N ARG A 58 2.45 -5.62 6.68
CA ARG A 58 3.62 -5.04 6.00
C ARG A 58 3.14 -4.16 4.86
N LEU A 59 3.42 -2.86 4.96
CA LEU A 59 3.03 -1.87 3.96
C LEU A 59 4.26 -1.31 3.25
N LEU A 60 4.42 -1.66 1.98
CA LEU A 60 5.46 -1.13 1.11
C LEU A 60 4.88 -0.02 0.23
N ILE A 61 5.41 1.18 0.38
CA ILE A 61 4.98 2.36 -0.40
C ILE A 61 6.09 2.84 -1.32
N SER A 62 5.72 3.38 -2.48
CA SER A 62 6.67 4.15 -3.30
C SER A 62 6.95 5.51 -2.66
N ASN A 63 8.09 6.10 -2.99
CA ASN A 63 8.39 7.50 -2.68
C ASN A 63 7.56 8.51 -3.52
N THR A 64 6.78 8.05 -4.50
CA THR A 64 5.98 8.94 -5.35
C THR A 64 4.61 9.21 -4.74
N THR A 65 4.27 10.46 -4.49
CA THR A 65 2.89 10.87 -4.24
C THR A 65 2.38 11.84 -5.29
N ASP A 66 1.15 11.57 -5.68
CA ASP A 66 0.27 12.37 -6.53
C ASP A 66 0.48 12.30 -8.06
N LYS A 67 -0.66 12.41 -8.77
CA LYS A 67 -0.87 12.14 -10.20
C LYS A 67 -0.71 13.39 -11.07
N ASN A 68 -0.60 14.56 -10.47
CA ASN A 68 -0.57 15.82 -11.20
C ASN A 68 0.86 16.22 -11.54
N THR A 69 1.02 16.60 -12.82
CA THR A 69 2.10 17.39 -13.42
C THR A 69 3.44 16.69 -13.73
N ALA A 70 3.71 16.54 -15.05
CA ALA A 70 4.98 16.25 -15.73
C ALA A 70 5.28 14.81 -16.20
N GLU A 71 4.99 13.75 -15.43
CA GLU A 71 5.58 12.42 -15.72
C GLU A 71 5.03 11.70 -16.96
N ALA A 72 3.71 11.74 -17.20
CA ALA A 72 3.11 11.12 -18.40
C ALA A 72 3.56 11.80 -19.71
N LEU A 73 3.96 13.07 -19.63
CA LEU A 73 4.58 13.77 -20.76
C LEU A 73 6.04 13.33 -20.92
N ILE A 74 6.80 13.26 -19.81
CA ILE A 74 8.22 12.82 -19.82
C ILE A 74 8.37 11.39 -20.37
N GLU A 75 7.54 10.44 -19.96
CA GLU A 75 7.56 9.05 -20.48
C GLU A 75 7.27 8.99 -22.00
N GLY A 76 6.48 9.93 -22.53
CA GLY A 76 6.16 10.00 -23.96
C GLY A 76 7.23 10.65 -24.83
N PHE A 77 8.14 11.44 -24.24
CA PHE A 77 9.18 12.20 -24.97
C PHE A 77 10.60 11.63 -24.84
N HIS A 78 10.86 10.71 -23.92
CA HIS A 78 12.20 10.13 -23.73
C HIS A 78 12.48 8.98 -24.69
N SER A 79 13.70 8.94 -25.23
CA SER A 79 14.16 7.78 -25.99
C SER A 79 14.38 6.57 -25.06
N ILE A 80 14.25 5.35 -25.59
CA ILE A 80 14.46 4.10 -24.82
C ILE A 80 15.81 4.12 -24.08
N LYS A 81 16.85 4.67 -24.70
CA LYS A 81 18.20 4.75 -24.11
C LYS A 81 18.25 5.68 -22.89
N GLU A 82 17.59 6.83 -22.95
CA GLU A 82 17.50 7.76 -21.82
C GLU A 82 16.73 7.14 -20.66
N VAL A 83 15.59 6.48 -20.95
CA VAL A 83 14.80 5.75 -19.95
C VAL A 83 15.64 4.69 -19.24
N CYS A 84 16.38 3.85 -19.98
CA CYS A 84 17.26 2.84 -19.36
C CYS A 84 18.33 3.48 -18.47
N THR A 85 19.00 4.54 -18.93
CA THR A 85 20.04 5.20 -18.12
C THR A 85 19.50 5.86 -16.85
N GLU A 86 18.27 6.37 -16.89
CA GLU A 86 17.62 6.93 -15.70
C GLU A 86 17.19 5.84 -14.72
N VAL A 87 16.67 4.71 -15.21
CA VAL A 87 16.34 3.55 -14.39
C VAL A 87 17.59 3.01 -13.69
N ASP A 88 18.70 2.84 -14.42
CA ASP A 88 19.96 2.35 -13.85
C ASP A 88 20.50 3.28 -12.75
N LYS A 89 20.41 4.61 -12.96
CA LYS A 89 20.75 5.59 -11.92
C LYS A 89 19.82 5.52 -10.71
N LYS A 90 18.52 5.31 -10.92
CA LYS A 90 17.54 5.20 -9.82
C LYS A 90 17.72 3.92 -9.00
N ASN A 91 18.20 2.85 -9.65
CA ASN A 91 18.49 1.57 -9.00
C ASN A 91 19.78 1.60 -8.17
N PHE A 92 20.68 2.54 -8.45
CA PHE A 92 21.83 2.81 -7.61
C PHE A 92 21.43 3.65 -6.38
N VAL A 93 21.21 2.98 -5.26
CA VAL A 93 20.78 3.60 -3.99
C VAL A 93 21.98 3.79 -3.06
N ASN A 94 22.59 4.97 -3.12
CA ASN A 94 23.59 5.43 -2.15
C ASN A 94 22.91 6.11 -0.94
N ASP A 95 23.67 6.42 0.10
CA ASP A 95 23.12 6.97 1.35
C ASP A 95 22.46 8.35 1.15
N GLU A 96 23.06 9.23 0.34
CA GLU A 96 22.46 10.52 -0.04
C GLU A 96 21.07 10.35 -0.67
N ARG A 97 20.92 9.39 -1.58
CA ARG A 97 19.64 9.09 -2.23
C ARG A 97 18.62 8.53 -1.23
N LYS A 98 19.03 7.70 -0.28
CA LYS A 98 18.14 7.20 0.78
C LYS A 98 17.59 8.35 1.61
N ASP A 99 18.44 9.30 2.00
CA ASP A 99 18.05 10.46 2.79
C ASP A 99 17.04 11.34 2.05
N ILE A 100 17.26 11.57 0.75
CA ILE A 100 16.32 12.29 -0.12
C ILE A 100 14.97 11.57 -0.15
N ILE A 101 14.97 10.26 -0.39
CA ILE A 101 13.75 9.46 -0.49
C ILE A 101 12.95 9.48 0.82
N LEU A 102 13.63 9.30 1.95
CA LEU A 102 12.98 9.37 3.24
C LEU A 102 12.43 10.77 3.49
N THR A 103 13.19 11.82 3.18
CA THR A 103 12.74 13.22 3.35
C THR A 103 11.51 13.53 2.49
N ASP A 104 11.51 13.14 1.22
CA ASP A 104 10.37 13.30 0.32
C ASP A 104 9.14 12.56 0.83
N SER A 105 9.32 11.31 1.25
CA SER A 105 8.24 10.50 1.84
C SER A 105 7.65 11.17 3.09
N LYS A 106 8.49 11.71 3.98
CA LYS A 106 8.02 12.46 5.17
C LYS A 106 7.17 13.68 4.76
N ASN A 107 7.67 14.48 3.83
CA ASN A 107 6.98 15.67 3.33
C ASN A 107 5.62 15.32 2.69
N ASN A 108 5.58 14.22 1.94
CA ASN A 108 4.38 13.77 1.26
C ASN A 108 3.29 13.32 2.23
N ILE A 109 3.66 12.57 3.27
CA ILE A 109 2.74 12.18 4.34
C ILE A 109 2.24 13.41 5.11
N GLN A 110 3.12 14.36 5.43
CA GLN A 110 2.74 15.61 6.10
C GLN A 110 1.69 16.39 5.28
N LYS A 111 1.94 16.60 3.98
CA LYS A 111 0.97 17.23 3.08
C LYS A 111 -0.35 16.46 3.02
N SER A 112 -0.31 15.13 2.96
CA SER A 112 -1.53 14.31 2.97
C SER A 112 -2.36 14.51 4.24
N LEU A 113 -1.73 14.74 5.39
CA LEU A 113 -2.42 15.02 6.66
C LEU A 113 -2.98 16.45 6.72
N GLU A 114 -2.26 17.43 6.17
CA GLU A 114 -2.73 18.82 6.07
C GLU A 114 -4.00 18.94 5.22
N HIS A 115 -4.11 18.12 4.16
CA HIS A 115 -5.29 18.05 3.29
C HIS A 115 -6.38 17.09 3.79
N MET A 116 -6.13 16.35 4.86
CA MET A 116 -7.13 15.45 5.45
C MET A 116 -8.23 16.25 6.13
N SER A 117 -9.48 15.79 5.98
CA SER A 117 -10.62 16.40 6.66
C SER A 117 -10.44 16.32 8.18
N GLN A 118 -10.78 17.39 8.90
CA GLN A 118 -10.63 17.46 10.35
C GLN A 118 -11.85 16.90 11.09
N THR A 119 -12.23 15.66 10.78
CA THR A 119 -13.37 15.00 11.42
C THR A 119 -12.93 14.05 12.54
N THR A 120 -13.86 13.68 13.42
CA THR A 120 -13.63 12.66 14.44
C THR A 120 -13.25 11.31 13.84
N ALA A 121 -13.82 10.97 12.68
CA ALA A 121 -13.52 9.71 11.99
C ALA A 121 -12.06 9.70 11.49
N ASP A 122 -11.60 10.79 10.88
CA ASP A 122 -10.21 10.93 10.42
C ASP A 122 -9.22 10.92 11.58
N LYS A 123 -9.58 11.57 12.70
CA LYS A 123 -8.78 11.51 13.94
C LYS A 123 -8.62 10.06 14.44
N THR A 124 -9.73 9.32 14.48
CA THR A 124 -9.74 7.92 14.92
C THR A 124 -8.85 7.05 14.04
N VAL A 125 -8.82 7.29 12.72
CA VAL A 125 -7.93 6.57 11.80
C VAL A 125 -6.46 6.80 12.17
N VAL A 126 -6.07 8.04 12.41
CA VAL A 126 -4.69 8.38 12.78
C VAL A 126 -4.31 7.76 14.13
N GLU A 127 -5.19 7.82 15.13
CA GLU A 127 -4.99 7.19 16.43
C GLU A 127 -4.79 5.66 16.30
N ILE A 128 -5.62 4.98 15.50
CA ILE A 128 -5.47 3.54 15.26
C ILE A 128 -4.14 3.22 14.55
N LEU A 129 -3.75 3.99 13.53
CA LEU A 129 -2.48 3.74 12.82
C LEU A 129 -1.27 3.88 13.75
N ILE A 130 -1.26 4.89 14.62
CA ILE A 130 -0.24 5.08 15.65
C ILE A 130 -0.16 3.84 16.55
N GLU A 131 -1.29 3.37 17.08
CA GLU A 131 -1.32 2.21 17.98
C GLU A 131 -0.90 0.90 17.29
N MET A 132 -1.29 0.71 16.02
CA MET A 132 -0.83 -0.41 15.21
C MET A 132 0.69 -0.39 15.00
N MET A 133 1.30 0.78 14.79
CA MET A 133 2.76 0.89 14.65
C MET A 133 3.48 0.66 15.99
N LYS A 134 2.98 1.23 17.10
CA LYS A 134 3.56 1.04 18.44
C LYS A 134 3.49 -0.42 18.92
N SER A 135 2.39 -1.10 18.64
CA SER A 135 2.23 -2.54 18.94
C SER A 135 3.01 -3.44 17.99
N LYS A 136 3.70 -2.87 16.99
CA LYS A 136 4.39 -3.58 15.90
C LYS A 136 3.46 -4.44 15.04
N GLN A 137 2.16 -4.19 15.08
CA GLN A 137 1.19 -4.81 14.18
C GLN A 137 1.37 -4.29 12.75
N LEU A 138 1.64 -2.98 12.57
CA LEU A 138 1.90 -2.34 11.28
C LEU A 138 3.38 -1.98 11.14
N GLU A 139 4.01 -2.45 10.08
CA GLU A 139 5.35 -2.03 9.63
C GLU A 139 5.25 -1.37 8.26
N VAL A 140 5.96 -0.27 8.08
CA VAL A 140 5.97 0.52 6.85
C VAL A 140 7.38 0.70 6.33
N ARG A 141 7.57 0.43 5.03
CA ARG A 141 8.81 0.69 4.31
C ARG A 141 8.57 1.50 3.05
N VAL A 142 9.57 2.29 2.67
CA VAL A 142 9.59 3.05 1.41
C VAL A 142 10.51 2.36 0.42
N TYR A 143 10.01 2.01 -0.76
CA TYR A 143 10.82 1.41 -1.82
C TYR A 143 11.74 2.47 -2.49
N PRO A 144 13.08 2.31 -2.46
CA PRO A 144 13.98 3.41 -2.82
C PRO A 144 14.49 3.41 -4.27
N LYS A 145 14.18 2.38 -5.05
CA LYS A 145 14.75 2.17 -6.38
C LYS A 145 13.88 2.81 -7.47
N GLU A 146 13.69 2.11 -8.59
CA GLU A 146 12.76 2.49 -9.63
C GLU A 146 11.34 2.69 -9.08
N LYS A 147 10.48 3.33 -9.88
CA LYS A 147 9.12 3.62 -9.46
C LYS A 147 8.35 2.32 -9.30
N LEU A 148 7.87 2.07 -8.07
CA LEU A 148 6.99 0.95 -7.79
C LEU A 148 5.60 1.26 -8.35
N HIS A 149 5.24 0.70 -9.50
CA HIS A 149 3.90 0.86 -10.07
C HIS A 149 2.92 -0.22 -9.64
N ALA A 150 3.39 -1.28 -8.98
CA ALA A 150 2.54 -2.38 -8.57
C ALA A 150 1.44 -1.93 -7.59
N LYS A 151 0.34 -2.68 -7.61
CA LYS A 151 -0.70 -2.68 -6.58
C LYS A 151 -1.00 -4.14 -6.28
N ALA A 152 -0.48 -4.59 -5.15
CA ALA A 152 -0.60 -5.96 -4.72
C ALA A 152 -1.10 -5.99 -3.28
N TYR A 153 -2.07 -6.85 -3.03
CA TYR A 153 -2.63 -7.13 -1.71
C TYR A 153 -2.56 -8.63 -1.51
N ILE A 154 -1.72 -9.07 -0.58
CA ILE A 154 -1.42 -10.49 -0.39
C ILE A 154 -1.74 -10.82 1.06
N PHE A 155 -2.55 -11.86 1.26
CA PHE A 155 -3.09 -12.23 2.56
C PHE A 155 -2.78 -13.69 2.84
N GLN A 156 -2.19 -13.96 3.99
CA GLN A 156 -2.01 -15.29 4.54
C GLN A 156 -3.00 -15.48 5.68
N PRO A 157 -3.68 -16.63 5.78
CA PRO A 157 -4.75 -16.82 6.76
C PRO A 157 -4.18 -17.02 8.17
N LYS A 158 -4.94 -16.63 9.21
CA LYS A 158 -4.59 -16.94 10.62
C LYS A 158 -4.59 -18.44 10.91
N ASP A 159 -5.51 -19.15 10.25
CA ASP A 159 -5.86 -20.56 10.47
C ASP A 159 -6.48 -21.16 9.18
N THR A 160 -7.25 -22.25 9.25
CA THR A 160 -7.92 -22.92 8.10
C THR A 160 -8.96 -22.07 7.34
N GLY A 161 -9.00 -20.74 7.52
CA GLY A 161 -10.02 -19.83 7.00
C GLY A 161 -10.04 -19.68 5.47
N PHE A 162 -8.88 -19.71 4.82
CA PHE A 162 -8.74 -19.83 3.37
C PHE A 162 -7.41 -20.51 3.03
N VAL A 163 -7.47 -21.80 2.72
CA VAL A 163 -6.29 -22.63 2.46
C VAL A 163 -5.53 -22.10 1.25
N GLY A 164 -4.25 -21.77 1.43
CA GLY A 164 -3.35 -21.31 0.36
C GLY A 164 -3.17 -19.79 0.26
N GLY A 165 -3.93 -18.99 1.01
CA GLY A 165 -3.82 -17.53 0.94
C GLY A 165 -4.69 -16.89 -0.15
N MET A 166 -4.60 -15.56 -0.28
CA MET A 166 -5.29 -14.78 -1.29
C MET A 166 -4.37 -13.69 -1.81
N GLY A 167 -4.23 -13.60 -3.13
CA GLY A 167 -3.52 -12.51 -3.80
C GLY A 167 -4.50 -11.68 -4.63
N ILE A 168 -4.35 -10.35 -4.59
CA ILE A 168 -5.03 -9.42 -5.49
C ILE A 168 -3.96 -8.55 -6.14
N VAL A 169 -3.93 -8.54 -7.47
CA VAL A 169 -3.00 -7.70 -8.25
C VAL A 169 -3.75 -6.91 -9.32
N GLY A 170 -3.39 -5.66 -9.54
CA GLY A 170 -4.02 -4.85 -10.58
C GLY A 170 -3.68 -3.37 -10.53
N SER A 171 -4.66 -2.54 -10.87
CA SER A 171 -4.51 -1.09 -11.01
C SER A 171 -4.93 -0.27 -9.78
N SER A 172 -5.65 -0.87 -8.83
CA SER A 172 -6.21 -0.18 -7.66
C SER A 172 -5.15 0.18 -6.61
N ASN A 173 -4.80 1.46 -6.48
CA ASN A 173 -4.07 1.91 -5.29
C ASN A 173 -4.98 1.87 -4.06
N LEU A 174 -4.35 1.85 -2.88
CA LEU A 174 -5.04 1.98 -1.61
C LEU A 174 -5.45 3.45 -1.41
N SER A 175 -6.56 3.83 -2.03
CA SER A 175 -7.22 5.13 -1.92
C SER A 175 -8.74 4.92 -1.98
N LEU A 176 -9.52 5.86 -1.44
CA LEU A 176 -11.00 5.78 -1.47
C LEU A 176 -11.54 5.52 -2.88
N ALA A 177 -11.00 6.24 -3.87
CA ALA A 177 -11.39 6.08 -5.27
C ALA A 177 -10.95 4.72 -5.84
N GLY A 178 -9.71 4.29 -5.57
CA GLY A 178 -9.15 3.05 -6.10
C GLY A 178 -9.84 1.77 -5.60
N ILE A 179 -10.35 1.78 -4.38
CA ILE A 179 -10.99 0.60 -3.78
C ILE A 179 -12.53 0.58 -3.93
N SER A 180 -13.17 1.69 -4.32
CA SER A 180 -14.65 1.80 -4.32
C SER A 180 -15.30 2.44 -5.55
N HIS A 181 -14.60 3.27 -6.35
CA HIS A 181 -15.27 4.13 -7.35
C HIS A 181 -14.63 4.15 -8.75
N ASN A 182 -13.32 4.02 -8.85
CA ASN A 182 -12.63 4.03 -10.13
C ASN A 182 -12.99 2.78 -10.94
N SER A 183 -13.05 2.94 -12.26
CA SER A 183 -12.99 1.78 -13.17
C SER A 183 -11.57 1.22 -13.12
N GLU A 184 -11.38 0.21 -12.28
CA GLU A 184 -10.11 -0.47 -12.07
C GLU A 184 -10.18 -1.86 -12.70
N LEU A 185 -9.04 -2.51 -12.83
CA LEU A 185 -8.96 -3.90 -13.23
C LEU A 185 -7.97 -4.60 -12.30
N ASN A 186 -8.48 -5.47 -11.45
CA ASN A 186 -7.66 -6.35 -10.63
C ASN A 186 -8.09 -7.79 -10.81
N LEU A 187 -7.14 -8.69 -10.61
CA LEU A 187 -7.35 -10.13 -10.59
C LEU A 187 -7.09 -10.63 -9.18
N LYS A 188 -8.02 -11.42 -8.64
CA LYS A 188 -7.80 -12.16 -7.40
C LYS A 188 -7.51 -13.63 -7.69
N THR A 189 -6.57 -14.20 -6.94
CA THR A 189 -6.22 -15.61 -6.95
C THR A 189 -6.25 -16.17 -5.52
N TYR A 190 -6.63 -17.44 -5.42
CA TYR A 190 -6.55 -18.25 -4.20
C TYR A 190 -5.68 -19.49 -4.46
N ASP A 191 -4.99 -19.54 -5.59
CA ASP A 191 -4.05 -20.60 -5.88
C ASP A 191 -2.79 -20.39 -5.02
N ALA A 192 -2.41 -21.41 -4.27
CA ALA A 192 -1.30 -21.29 -3.32
C ALA A 192 0.04 -21.01 -4.02
N GLU A 193 0.24 -21.52 -5.24
CA GLU A 193 1.46 -21.29 -6.00
C GLU A 193 1.54 -19.85 -6.51
N ASP A 194 0.42 -19.30 -6.98
CA ASP A 194 0.33 -17.89 -7.34
C ASP A 194 0.62 -16.99 -6.13
N VAL A 195 0.03 -17.31 -4.97
CA VAL A 195 0.21 -16.53 -3.73
C VAL A 195 1.67 -16.58 -3.26
N ASN A 196 2.32 -17.74 -3.31
CA ASN A 196 3.73 -17.87 -2.92
C ASN A 196 4.64 -17.04 -3.84
N GLN A 197 4.41 -17.07 -5.16
CA GLN A 197 5.19 -16.23 -6.09
C GLN A 197 4.98 -14.73 -5.84
N LEU A 198 3.76 -14.32 -5.48
CA LEU A 198 3.48 -12.93 -5.10
C LEU A 198 4.19 -12.55 -3.79
N LEU A 199 4.27 -13.47 -2.81
CA LEU A 199 5.00 -13.26 -1.57
C LEU A 199 6.50 -13.14 -1.83
N ASP A 200 7.09 -14.03 -2.65
CA ASP A 200 8.51 -13.97 -3.02
C ASP A 200 8.85 -12.64 -3.71
N TRP A 201 7.98 -12.19 -4.62
CA TRP A 201 8.09 -10.88 -5.26
C TRP A 201 8.03 -9.74 -4.23
N PHE A 202 7.05 -9.78 -3.30
CA PHE A 202 6.91 -8.77 -2.26
C PHE A 202 8.12 -8.74 -1.33
N ASP A 203 8.59 -9.90 -0.89
CA ASP A 203 9.71 -10.04 0.05
C ASP A 203 11.02 -9.55 -0.55
N GLY A 204 11.23 -9.74 -1.86
CA GLY A 204 12.33 -9.15 -2.61
C GLY A 204 12.34 -7.63 -2.53
N LEU A 205 11.20 -6.98 -2.83
CA LEU A 205 11.07 -5.53 -2.74
C LEU A 205 11.11 -5.03 -1.29
N TRP A 206 10.53 -5.78 -0.36
CA TRP A 206 10.52 -5.47 1.06
C TRP A 206 11.93 -5.38 1.60
N LYS A 207 12.80 -6.35 1.26
CA LYS A 207 14.21 -6.38 1.65
C LYS A 207 14.98 -5.13 1.20
N ASP A 208 14.65 -4.61 0.03
CA ASP A 208 15.23 -3.37 -0.51
C ASP A 208 14.60 -2.09 0.08
N GLY A 209 13.43 -2.21 0.71
CA GLY A 209 12.71 -1.09 1.30
C GLY A 209 13.46 -0.45 2.48
N LEU A 210 13.40 0.87 2.56
CA LEU A 210 13.92 1.65 3.68
C LEU A 210 12.90 1.64 4.83
N GLU A 211 13.36 1.40 6.05
CA GLU A 211 12.54 1.52 7.25
C GLU A 211 11.90 2.90 7.36
N PHE A 212 10.59 2.92 7.60
CA PHE A 212 9.82 4.16 7.67
C PHE A 212 8.78 4.19 8.79
N THR A 213 8.57 3.07 9.50
CA THR A 213 7.56 2.94 10.57
C THR A 213 7.70 4.02 11.64
N GLU A 214 8.91 4.25 12.17
CA GLU A 214 9.14 5.23 13.24
C GLU A 214 8.94 6.67 12.77
N ASP A 215 9.42 6.99 11.57
CA ASP A 215 9.22 8.30 10.96
C ASP A 215 7.73 8.57 10.70
N PHE A 216 6.99 7.55 10.27
CA PHE A 216 5.56 7.66 10.03
C PHE A 216 4.80 7.90 11.33
N ASP A 217 5.09 7.12 12.39
CA ASP A 217 4.53 7.34 13.73
C ASP A 217 4.79 8.77 14.25
N LEU A 218 6.03 9.24 14.13
CA LEU A 218 6.41 10.59 14.53
C LEU A 218 5.60 11.67 13.78
N ILE A 219 5.41 11.51 12.48
CA ILE A 219 4.63 12.44 11.65
C ILE A 219 3.17 12.42 12.07
N LEU A 220 2.58 11.24 12.21
CA LEU A 220 1.19 11.09 12.65
C LEU A 220 0.99 11.71 14.04
N GLY A 221 1.87 11.44 15.00
CA GLY A 221 1.79 11.98 16.36
C GLY A 221 1.93 13.51 16.44
N LYS A 222 2.69 14.13 15.52
CA LYS A 222 2.84 15.60 15.43
C LYS A 222 1.70 16.29 14.70
N SER A 223 0.87 15.55 13.98
CA SER A 223 -0.23 16.09 13.17
C SER A 223 -1.36 16.66 14.02
N TRP A 224 -2.31 17.37 13.38
CA TRP A 224 -3.51 17.88 14.05
C TRP A 224 -4.36 16.75 14.65
N ALA A 225 -4.31 15.56 14.08
CA ALA A 225 -5.08 14.39 14.49
C ALA A 225 -4.39 13.59 15.61
N GLY A 226 -3.05 13.51 15.60
CA GLY A 226 -2.27 12.74 16.58
C GLY A 226 -2.00 13.47 17.90
N LYS A 227 -2.23 14.78 17.97
CA LYS A 227 -2.15 15.54 19.23
C LYS A 227 -3.27 15.09 20.17
N THR A 228 -2.97 14.13 21.04
CA THR A 228 -3.75 13.92 22.25
C THR A 228 -3.50 15.11 23.17
N TYR A 229 -4.43 16.07 23.21
CA TYR A 229 -4.55 16.92 24.39
C TYR A 229 -4.85 15.98 25.55
N SER A 230 -3.84 15.67 26.37
CA SER A 230 -4.11 15.20 27.72
C SER A 230 -4.77 16.37 28.45
N PRO A 231 -5.99 16.20 29.01
CA PRO A 231 -6.64 17.25 29.78
C PRO A 231 -5.82 17.64 31.02
#